data_AF-A0A2D7HF77-F1
#
_entry.id   AF-A0A2D7HF77-F1
#
_cell.length_a   1.000
_cell.length_b   1.000
_cell.length_c   1.000
_cell.angle_alpha   90.00
_cell.angle_beta   90.00
_cell.angle_gamma   90.00
#
_symmetry.space_group_name_H-M   'P 1'
#
loop_
_entity.id
_entity.type
_entity.pdbx_description
1 polymer ?
#
loop_
_entity_poly.entity_id
_entity_poly.type
_entity_poly.pdbx_seq_one_letter_code
_entity_poly.pdbx_strand_id
1 'polypeptide(L)'
;MLASRYLRRAETIGQNKTLQSPDNRMSNLNKTMRVVVALIVTSLLSTTPFADGVGDNVAGRYAVFPKDPPNEGILFVDHARTGRSGHLGHALVEYEDGKILAFYPSCSSDSHNPTKPASKGHSAVGWMEYKRSEDGGKTWSAPHVLAYSKDLFDAGQNGGPDAKKYSAFAEKAVLTKDGHIVVFFLVCDITTNVIWRQFQIPTYIISSDGGYTWSEPSELCTDRGRLYDAKYHNGEILALNFKNDNEINFLGNKPEDVYELYVSRDGGQTFQKRSELPFDTLGKSYGTMCMLESGSLIVYIYNADDERNADYVVSNDGGRTWSDVKTAYFAKKLRNPQMSSAGGYYFMHGRSGSKAQKGEEKGHMVLYSSRDGRVWDEGVYLKMRTEGLGAYSNSIAVGSLNPHKRNRLLIQASHAYEGNKTSVYHWWVDTIEESQRK
;
A
#
# COMPACT_ATOMS: atom_id res chain seq x y z
N MET A 1 -21.48 17.75 -2.28
CA MET A 1 -21.31 18.74 -3.40
C MET A 1 -20.17 18.38 -4.39
N LEU A 2 -19.16 17.59 -4.00
CA LEU A 2 -18.07 17.14 -4.89
C LEU A 2 -18.46 16.09 -5.95
N ALA A 3 -19.39 15.17 -5.66
CA ALA A 3 -19.91 14.24 -6.67
C ALA A 3 -20.46 15.00 -7.90
N SER A 4 -21.10 16.15 -7.67
CA SER A 4 -21.56 17.06 -8.73
C SER A 4 -20.45 17.88 -9.39
N ARG A 5 -19.26 18.01 -8.78
CA ARG A 5 -18.09 18.70 -9.36
C ARG A 5 -17.30 17.76 -10.28
N TYR A 6 -17.14 16.48 -9.93
CA TYR A 6 -16.57 15.48 -10.82
C TYR A 6 -17.40 15.31 -12.11
N LEU A 7 -18.74 15.33 -11.97
CA LEU A 7 -19.64 15.28 -13.12
C LEU A 7 -19.58 16.55 -13.99
N ARG A 8 -19.41 17.74 -13.40
CA ARG A 8 -19.36 19.02 -14.14
C ARG A 8 -18.03 19.33 -14.84
N ARG A 9 -16.89 18.84 -14.34
CA ARG A 9 -15.57 19.12 -14.94
C ARG A 9 -15.29 18.30 -16.21
N ALA A 10 -16.14 17.31 -16.52
CA ALA A 10 -16.02 16.45 -17.70
C ALA A 10 -16.44 17.15 -19.01
N GLU A 11 -17.16 18.27 -18.96
CA GLU A 11 -17.68 18.96 -20.14
C GLU A 11 -16.66 19.90 -20.82
N THR A 12 -15.50 20.15 -20.21
CA THR A 12 -14.56 21.19 -20.69
C THR A 12 -13.29 20.68 -21.38
N ILE A 13 -13.07 19.35 -21.47
CA ILE A 13 -11.86 18.76 -22.09
C ILE A 13 -12.25 17.87 -23.27
N GLY A 14 -12.99 18.45 -24.21
CA GLY A 14 -13.62 17.73 -25.31
C GLY A 14 -13.42 18.34 -26.68
N GLN A 15 -12.32 19.04 -26.96
CA GLN A 15 -11.96 19.42 -28.32
C GLN A 15 -10.43 19.50 -28.49
N ASN A 16 -9.81 18.44 -29.03
CA ASN A 16 -9.04 18.51 -30.29
C ASN A 16 -8.14 17.28 -30.54
N LYS A 17 -8.10 16.92 -31.83
CA LYS A 17 -7.09 16.14 -32.59
C LYS A 17 -7.20 14.61 -32.63
N THR A 18 -7.96 14.17 -33.62
CA THR A 18 -7.60 13.12 -34.58
C THR A 18 -6.17 13.25 -35.10
N LEU A 19 -5.42 12.15 -35.16
CA LEU A 19 -4.42 11.86 -36.19
C LEU A 19 -4.04 10.37 -36.20
N GLN A 20 -3.70 9.92 -37.41
CA GLN A 20 -3.70 8.55 -37.94
C GLN A 20 -2.48 7.70 -37.52
N SER A 21 -2.67 6.38 -37.53
CA SER A 21 -1.62 5.36 -37.50
C SER A 21 -0.79 5.34 -38.79
N PRO A 22 0.43 4.77 -38.75
CA PRO A 22 0.67 3.67 -39.68
C PRO A 22 1.51 2.48 -39.17
N ASP A 23 1.29 1.40 -39.91
CA ASP A 23 1.82 0.05 -39.97
C ASP A 23 3.31 -0.25 -39.67
N ASN A 24 3.48 -1.40 -39.00
CA ASN A 24 4.30 -2.56 -39.36
C ASN A 24 5.40 -2.42 -40.43
N ARG A 25 6.64 -2.79 -40.06
CA ARG A 25 7.55 -3.63 -40.88
C ARG A 25 8.63 -4.30 -40.03
N MET A 26 8.71 -5.63 -40.14
CA MET A 26 9.83 -6.46 -39.72
C MET A 26 11.04 -6.28 -40.67
N SER A 27 12.26 -6.39 -40.14
CA SER A 27 13.37 -7.04 -40.85
C SER A 27 14.51 -7.49 -39.92
N ASN A 28 14.91 -8.75 -40.10
CA ASN A 28 16.06 -9.45 -39.54
C ASN A 28 17.41 -8.77 -39.86
N LEU A 29 18.43 -8.94 -39.00
CA LEU A 29 19.68 -9.63 -39.37
C LEU A 29 20.64 -9.83 -38.18
N ASN A 30 21.06 -11.09 -38.00
CA ASN A 30 22.19 -11.51 -37.17
C ASN A 30 23.52 -11.00 -37.75
N LYS A 31 24.51 -10.73 -36.87
CA LYS A 31 25.92 -11.01 -37.16
C LYS A 31 26.75 -11.23 -35.88
N THR A 32 27.30 -12.43 -35.82
CA THR A 32 28.27 -12.95 -34.84
C THR A 32 29.67 -12.42 -35.14
N MET A 33 30.46 -12.09 -34.11
CA MET A 33 31.92 -12.29 -34.17
C MET A 33 32.50 -12.58 -32.78
N ARG A 34 33.27 -13.67 -32.71
CA ARG A 34 34.01 -14.18 -31.55
C ARG A 34 35.37 -13.48 -31.43
N VAL A 35 35.83 -13.25 -30.20
CA VAL A 35 37.26 -13.29 -29.85
C VAL A 35 37.41 -14.02 -28.52
N VAL A 36 38.29 -15.02 -28.50
CA VAL A 36 38.73 -15.81 -27.34
C VAL A 36 40.16 -15.37 -27.05
N VAL A 37 40.46 -15.00 -25.80
CA VAL A 37 41.81 -15.12 -25.23
C VAL A 37 41.66 -15.56 -23.77
N ALA A 38 42.19 -16.73 -23.47
CA ALA A 38 42.40 -17.25 -22.13
C ALA A 38 43.83 -16.94 -21.70
N LEU A 39 44.04 -16.59 -20.43
CA LEU A 39 45.34 -16.69 -19.79
C LEU A 39 45.16 -17.14 -18.33
N ILE A 40 45.80 -18.26 -18.05
CA ILE A 40 45.84 -19.00 -16.79
C ILE A 40 46.92 -18.35 -15.91
N VAL A 41 46.59 -18.06 -14.65
CA VAL A 41 47.58 -17.97 -13.56
C VAL A 41 47.01 -18.69 -12.34
N THR A 42 47.67 -19.79 -11.96
CA THR A 42 47.51 -20.49 -10.68
C THR A 42 48.73 -20.22 -9.80
N SER A 43 48.51 -19.74 -8.58
CA SER A 43 49.14 -20.30 -7.38
C SER A 43 48.46 -19.79 -6.09
N LEU A 44 48.31 -20.72 -5.15
CA LEU A 44 47.75 -20.57 -3.82
C LEU A 44 48.66 -19.73 -2.90
N LEU A 45 48.07 -19.06 -1.88
CA LEU A 45 48.28 -19.39 -0.46
C LEU A 45 47.36 -18.57 0.47
N SER A 46 46.71 -19.34 1.35
CA SER A 46 46.03 -19.02 2.63
C SER A 46 46.09 -17.59 3.19
N THR A 47 44.95 -17.09 3.67
CA THR A 47 44.67 -16.95 5.12
C THR A 47 43.24 -16.45 5.39
N THR A 48 42.62 -17.08 6.40
CA THR A 48 41.43 -16.69 7.17
C THR A 48 40.06 -16.59 6.48
N PRO A 49 39.10 -17.49 6.81
CA PRO A 49 37.69 -17.21 6.55
C PRO A 49 37.21 -16.15 7.54
N PHE A 50 36.80 -14.98 7.05
CA PHE A 50 35.89 -14.10 7.78
C PHE A 50 34.51 -14.76 7.76
N ALA A 51 34.30 -15.71 8.67
CA ALA A 51 32.99 -16.11 9.13
C ALA A 51 32.91 -15.74 10.62
N ASP A 52 31.70 -15.34 11.03
CA ASP A 52 31.24 -15.05 12.39
C ASP A 52 31.15 -13.56 12.75
N GLY A 53 29.98 -12.98 12.44
CA GLY A 53 29.60 -11.65 12.92
C GLY A 53 28.26 -11.08 12.44
N VAL A 54 27.56 -11.73 11.50
CA VAL A 54 26.30 -11.19 10.92
C VAL A 54 25.04 -11.97 11.36
N GLY A 55 25.20 -13.02 12.18
CA GLY A 55 24.15 -14.04 12.36
C GLY A 55 22.97 -13.72 13.28
N ASP A 56 23.14 -12.98 14.37
CA ASP A 56 22.13 -12.98 15.46
C ASP A 56 21.53 -11.61 15.82
N ASN A 57 21.98 -10.51 15.19
CA ASN A 57 21.70 -9.15 15.68
C ASN A 57 20.73 -8.31 14.82
N VAL A 58 20.24 -8.84 13.69
CA VAL A 58 19.37 -8.08 12.78
C VAL A 58 17.89 -8.38 13.03
N ALA A 59 17.54 -9.63 13.33
CA ALA A 59 16.14 -10.02 13.53
C ALA A 59 15.61 -9.55 14.88
N GLY A 60 14.47 -8.87 14.86
CA GLY A 60 13.73 -8.58 16.08
C GLY A 60 13.23 -9.85 16.74
N ARG A 61 13.22 -9.86 18.08
CA ARG A 61 12.57 -10.95 18.83
C ARG A 61 11.08 -10.65 18.90
N TYR A 62 10.31 -11.26 18.01
CA TYR A 62 8.85 -11.12 17.96
C TYR A 62 8.14 -12.47 17.81
N ALA A 63 6.84 -12.47 18.07
CA ALA A 63 5.92 -13.58 17.84
C ALA A 63 4.79 -13.14 16.90
N VAL A 64 4.40 -14.02 15.99
CA VAL A 64 3.25 -13.81 15.10
C VAL A 64 2.06 -14.59 15.65
N PHE A 65 0.87 -14.01 15.52
CA PHE A 65 -0.40 -14.67 15.83
C PHE A 65 -1.35 -14.60 14.63
N PRO A 66 -1.90 -15.74 14.17
CA PRO A 66 -1.71 -17.11 14.69
C PRO A 66 -0.25 -17.57 14.68
N LYS A 67 0.11 -18.53 15.54
CA LYS A 67 1.50 -19.01 15.69
C LYS A 67 1.97 -19.75 14.43
N ASP A 68 3.27 -20.01 14.40
CA ASP A 68 3.93 -20.90 13.42
C ASP A 68 3.70 -20.48 11.95
N PRO A 69 4.10 -19.26 11.56
CA PRO A 69 4.01 -18.83 10.16
C PRO A 69 4.89 -19.70 9.23
N PRO A 70 4.48 -19.95 7.96
CA PRO A 70 3.23 -19.49 7.36
C PRO A 70 2.00 -20.20 7.93
N ASN A 71 0.93 -19.45 8.16
CA ASN A 71 -0.31 -19.96 8.74
C ASN A 71 -1.54 -19.37 8.02
N GLU A 72 -2.73 -19.75 8.49
CA GLU A 72 -3.97 -19.37 7.83
C GLU A 72 -4.36 -17.90 8.00
N GLY A 73 -3.80 -17.21 9.01
CA GLY A 73 -4.28 -15.90 9.46
C GLY A 73 -5.61 -15.98 10.21
N ILE A 74 -6.07 -14.85 10.73
CA ILE A 74 -7.39 -14.71 11.34
C ILE A 74 -8.34 -14.18 10.27
N LEU A 75 -9.34 -14.96 9.86
CA LEU A 75 -10.32 -14.51 8.86
C LEU A 75 -11.12 -13.32 9.40
N PHE A 76 -11.02 -12.17 8.75
CA PHE A 76 -11.69 -10.92 9.13
C PHE A 76 -12.95 -10.67 8.31
N VAL A 77 -12.87 -10.86 6.99
CA VAL A 77 -14.02 -10.78 6.07
C VAL A 77 -13.99 -11.94 5.08
N ASP A 78 -15.05 -12.75 5.12
CA ASP A 78 -15.28 -13.85 4.19
C ASP A 78 -16.05 -13.36 2.95
N HIS A 79 -15.30 -12.93 1.94
CA HIS A 79 -15.89 -12.52 0.68
C HIS A 79 -16.32 -13.70 -0.19
N ALA A 80 -15.75 -14.89 0.00
CA ALA A 80 -16.12 -16.09 -0.74
C ALA A 80 -17.60 -16.42 -0.51
N ARG A 81 -18.06 -16.33 0.74
CA ARG A 81 -19.46 -16.57 1.10
C ARG A 81 -20.46 -15.61 0.43
N THR A 82 -20.01 -14.44 -0.01
CA THR A 82 -20.87 -13.39 -0.58
C THR A 82 -20.62 -13.14 -2.07
N GLY A 83 -19.69 -13.86 -2.72
CA GLY A 83 -19.32 -13.62 -4.11
C GLY A 83 -18.69 -12.23 -4.34
N ARG A 84 -17.90 -11.75 -3.38
CA ARG A 84 -17.27 -10.42 -3.41
C ARG A 84 -15.74 -10.53 -3.47
N SER A 85 -15.04 -9.40 -3.52
CA SER A 85 -13.57 -9.37 -3.44
C SER A 85 -13.06 -8.20 -2.61
N GLY A 86 -12.04 -8.48 -1.80
CA GLY A 86 -11.42 -7.63 -0.79
C GLY A 86 -10.06 -7.02 -1.18
N HIS A 87 -9.79 -6.75 -2.46
CA HIS A 87 -8.40 -6.69 -2.95
C HIS A 87 -7.56 -5.52 -2.41
N LEU A 88 -8.03 -4.26 -2.53
CA LEU A 88 -7.30 -3.01 -2.29
C LEU A 88 -8.04 -2.06 -1.35
N GLY A 89 -7.32 -1.22 -0.59
CA GLY A 89 -7.93 -0.27 0.35
C GLY A 89 -8.14 -0.90 1.74
N HIS A 90 -7.09 -0.91 2.56
CA HIS A 90 -7.07 -1.56 3.87
C HIS A 90 -6.77 -0.55 4.98
N ALA A 91 -7.31 0.66 4.92
CA ALA A 91 -7.10 1.67 5.96
C ALA A 91 -7.41 1.10 7.37
N LEU A 92 -6.58 1.47 8.35
CA LEU A 92 -6.67 1.05 9.74
C LEU A 92 -6.39 2.27 10.62
N VAL A 93 -7.09 2.41 11.74
CA VAL A 93 -6.81 3.44 12.74
C VAL A 93 -7.22 2.95 14.12
N GLU A 94 -6.34 3.13 15.11
CA GLU A 94 -6.68 3.10 16.53
C GLU A 94 -7.16 4.53 16.88
N TYR A 95 -8.45 4.69 17.16
CA TYR A 95 -9.06 6.02 17.34
C TYR A 95 -9.25 6.42 18.80
N GLU A 96 -9.27 5.43 19.69
CA GLU A 96 -9.15 5.54 21.14
C GLU A 96 -8.37 4.32 21.64
N ASP A 97 -7.92 4.34 22.90
CA ASP A 97 -7.12 3.25 23.48
C ASP A 97 -7.76 1.86 23.29
N GLY A 98 -7.20 1.05 22.39
CA GLY A 98 -7.67 -0.28 22.01
C GLY A 98 -8.90 -0.30 21.10
N LYS A 99 -9.44 0.85 20.69
CA LYS A 99 -10.58 0.91 19.78
C LYS A 99 -10.13 1.16 18.36
N ILE A 100 -10.59 0.31 17.44
CA ILE A 100 -10.04 0.22 16.09
C ILE A 100 -11.15 0.36 15.05
N LEU A 101 -10.89 1.11 13.97
CA LEU A 101 -11.64 1.00 12.72
C LEU A 101 -10.78 0.30 11.68
N ALA A 102 -11.36 -0.72 11.04
CA ALA A 102 -10.72 -1.49 9.97
C ALA A 102 -11.57 -1.44 8.70
N PHE A 103 -11.05 -0.75 7.70
CA PHE A 103 -11.70 -0.54 6.41
C PHE A 103 -11.29 -1.62 5.41
N TYR A 104 -12.21 -2.05 4.56
CA TYR A 104 -11.96 -3.03 3.52
C TYR A 104 -12.90 -2.80 2.33
N PRO A 105 -12.49 -3.14 1.10
CA PRO A 105 -13.36 -2.97 -0.05
C PRO A 105 -14.37 -4.12 -0.10
N SER A 106 -15.56 -3.80 -0.57
CA SER A 106 -16.54 -4.77 -1.04
C SER A 106 -16.69 -4.52 -2.53
N CYS A 107 -16.04 -5.34 -3.35
CA CYS A 107 -16.09 -5.23 -4.81
C CYS A 107 -16.74 -6.45 -5.46
N SER A 108 -17.26 -6.28 -6.67
CA SER A 108 -17.77 -7.42 -7.47
C SER A 108 -16.65 -8.41 -7.77
N SER A 109 -16.97 -9.71 -7.73
CA SER A 109 -16.01 -10.76 -8.13
C SER A 109 -15.71 -10.75 -9.63
N ASP A 110 -16.61 -10.21 -10.46
CA ASP A 110 -16.58 -10.31 -11.91
C ASP A 110 -16.89 -8.98 -12.61
N SER A 111 -16.49 -8.87 -13.88
CA SER A 111 -16.84 -7.74 -14.75
C SER A 111 -18.29 -7.88 -15.20
N HIS A 112 -19.10 -6.84 -15.03
CA HIS A 112 -20.48 -6.79 -15.55
C HIS A 112 -20.55 -6.68 -17.09
N ASN A 113 -19.41 -6.82 -17.79
CA ASN A 113 -19.33 -6.71 -19.23
C ASN A 113 -19.00 -8.08 -19.86
N PRO A 114 -19.93 -8.69 -20.62
CA PRO A 114 -19.74 -10.01 -21.23
C PRO A 114 -18.69 -10.02 -22.36
N THR A 115 -18.25 -8.86 -22.86
CA THR A 115 -17.23 -8.77 -23.93
C THR A 115 -15.83 -8.44 -23.42
N LYS A 116 -15.66 -8.24 -22.11
CA LYS A 116 -14.35 -8.01 -21.49
C LYS A 116 -13.96 -9.22 -20.64
N PRO A 117 -12.68 -9.64 -20.65
CA PRO A 117 -12.24 -10.71 -19.78
C PRO A 117 -12.53 -10.34 -18.32
N ALA A 118 -13.17 -11.26 -17.59
CA ALA A 118 -13.43 -11.08 -16.17
C ALA A 118 -12.15 -10.65 -15.45
N SER A 119 -12.24 -9.69 -14.54
CA SER A 119 -11.12 -9.29 -13.68
C SER A 119 -10.67 -10.41 -12.73
N LYS A 120 -11.42 -11.53 -12.70
CA LYS A 120 -11.22 -12.71 -11.85
C LYS A 120 -11.04 -12.29 -10.38
N GLY A 121 -11.79 -11.29 -9.92
CA GLY A 121 -11.70 -10.73 -8.56
C GLY A 121 -10.77 -9.53 -8.38
N HIS A 122 -9.98 -9.15 -9.38
CA HIS A 122 -9.18 -7.91 -9.37
C HIS A 122 -10.03 -6.70 -9.82
N SER A 123 -11.18 -6.49 -9.16
CA SER A 123 -12.21 -5.53 -9.56
C SER A 123 -12.23 -4.30 -8.65
N ALA A 124 -12.28 -3.12 -9.26
CA ALA A 124 -12.57 -1.84 -8.61
C ALA A 124 -14.07 -1.51 -8.59
N VAL A 125 -14.95 -2.39 -9.06
CA VAL A 125 -16.40 -2.14 -9.10
C VAL A 125 -16.99 -2.41 -7.71
N GLY A 126 -17.08 -1.37 -6.87
CA GLY A 126 -17.65 -1.49 -5.54
C GLY A 126 -17.46 -0.27 -4.65
N TRP A 127 -17.56 -0.50 -3.35
CA TRP A 127 -17.50 0.53 -2.31
C TRP A 127 -16.68 0.03 -1.11
N MET A 128 -16.49 0.89 -0.12
CA MET A 128 -15.81 0.57 1.13
C MET A 128 -16.80 0.24 2.24
N GLU A 129 -16.44 -0.76 3.03
CA GLU A 129 -17.05 -1.05 4.31
C GLU A 129 -15.99 -0.94 5.41
N TYR A 130 -16.42 -0.88 6.66
CA TYR A 130 -15.53 -0.97 7.80
C TYR A 130 -16.19 -1.68 8.97
N LYS A 131 -15.37 -2.28 9.83
CA LYS A 131 -15.80 -2.80 11.13
C LYS A 131 -15.13 -2.03 12.25
N ARG A 132 -15.80 -1.99 13.39
CA ARG A 132 -15.33 -1.38 14.63
C ARG A 132 -14.96 -2.49 15.61
N SER A 133 -13.86 -2.30 16.33
CA SER A 133 -13.53 -3.07 17.52
C SER A 133 -13.47 -2.14 18.73
N GLU A 134 -14.03 -2.60 19.86
CA GLU A 134 -14.03 -1.90 21.15
C GLU A 134 -13.06 -2.54 22.16
N ASP A 135 -12.39 -3.63 21.80
CA ASP A 135 -11.70 -4.52 22.74
C ASP A 135 -10.28 -4.93 22.30
N GLY A 136 -9.63 -4.08 21.49
CA GLY A 136 -8.28 -4.31 20.99
C GLY A 136 -8.23 -5.28 19.82
N GLY A 137 -9.30 -5.35 19.02
CA GLY A 137 -9.42 -6.23 17.86
C GLY A 137 -9.68 -7.69 18.20
N LYS A 138 -10.17 -8.01 19.41
CA LYS A 138 -10.58 -9.38 19.78
C LYS A 138 -11.94 -9.71 19.16
N THR A 139 -12.85 -8.74 19.17
CA THR A 139 -14.16 -8.82 18.51
C THR A 139 -14.38 -7.63 17.58
N TRP A 140 -15.28 -7.82 16.62
CA TRP A 140 -15.58 -6.85 15.58
C TRP A 140 -17.09 -6.73 15.39
N SER A 141 -17.55 -5.51 15.13
CA SER A 141 -18.94 -5.22 14.79
C SER A 141 -19.38 -5.89 13.49
N ALA A 142 -20.68 -5.82 13.20
CA ALA A 142 -21.17 -6.00 11.84
C ALA A 142 -20.55 -4.95 10.89
N PRO A 143 -20.48 -5.22 9.58
CA PRO A 143 -20.06 -4.25 8.57
C PRO A 143 -20.87 -2.95 8.60
N HIS A 144 -20.17 -1.83 8.54
CA HIS A 144 -20.73 -0.51 8.25
C HIS A 144 -20.37 -0.12 6.82
N VAL A 145 -21.36 0.26 6.02
CA VAL A 145 -21.13 0.82 4.68
C VAL A 145 -20.61 2.25 4.81
N LEU A 146 -19.49 2.57 4.17
CA LEU A 146 -18.97 3.93 4.17
C LEU A 146 -19.69 4.78 3.12
N ALA A 147 -20.59 5.66 3.60
CA ALA A 147 -21.49 6.47 2.79
C ALA A 147 -20.79 7.14 1.60
N TYR A 148 -19.72 7.90 1.83
CA TYR A 148 -18.98 8.58 0.75
C TYR A 148 -18.63 7.66 -0.43
N SER A 149 -18.03 6.49 -0.14
CA SER A 149 -17.62 5.54 -1.19
C SER A 149 -18.82 4.90 -1.90
N LYS A 150 -19.92 4.67 -1.17
CA LYS A 150 -21.13 4.06 -1.71
C LYS A 150 -21.91 5.04 -2.57
N ASP A 151 -22.08 6.27 -2.10
CA ASP A 151 -22.79 7.34 -2.81
C ASP A 151 -22.07 7.69 -4.11
N LEU A 152 -20.73 7.78 -4.08
CA LEU A 152 -19.93 7.99 -5.29
C LEU A 152 -20.13 6.86 -6.30
N PHE A 153 -20.13 5.60 -5.84
CA PHE A 153 -20.34 4.43 -6.68
C PHE A 153 -21.76 4.42 -7.28
N ASP A 154 -22.78 4.60 -6.45
CA ASP A 154 -24.19 4.56 -6.85
C ASP A 154 -24.56 5.69 -7.79
N ALA A 155 -24.05 6.91 -7.56
CA ALA A 155 -24.26 8.04 -8.47
C ALA A 155 -23.80 7.70 -9.90
N GLY A 156 -22.65 7.03 -10.04
CA GLY A 156 -22.15 6.58 -11.33
C GLY A 156 -22.99 5.45 -11.94
N GLN A 157 -23.47 4.49 -11.13
CA GLN A 157 -24.31 3.39 -11.65
C GLN A 157 -25.71 3.86 -12.05
N ASN A 158 -26.28 4.83 -11.34
CA ASN A 158 -27.63 5.34 -11.57
C ASN A 158 -27.71 6.44 -12.63
N GLY A 159 -26.57 6.98 -13.08
CA GLY A 159 -26.51 8.08 -14.06
C GLY A 159 -26.82 7.69 -15.50
N GLY A 160 -27.11 6.42 -15.80
CA GLY A 160 -27.35 5.92 -17.15
C GLY A 160 -26.09 5.41 -17.87
N PRO A 161 -26.20 4.99 -19.14
CA PRO A 161 -25.12 4.33 -19.87
C PRO A 161 -23.89 5.22 -20.12
N ASP A 162 -24.11 6.54 -20.27
CA ASP A 162 -23.05 7.51 -20.60
C ASP A 162 -22.44 8.19 -19.36
N ALA A 163 -22.97 7.90 -18.17
CA ALA A 163 -22.45 8.49 -16.93
C ALA A 163 -21.07 7.94 -16.60
N LYS A 164 -20.19 8.83 -16.12
CA LYS A 164 -18.92 8.43 -15.54
C LYS A 164 -19.15 7.61 -14.27
N LYS A 165 -18.38 6.54 -14.13
CA LYS A 165 -18.45 5.60 -13.02
C LYS A 165 -17.20 5.71 -12.18
N TYR A 166 -17.36 5.84 -10.88
CA TYR A 166 -16.25 6.03 -9.96
C TYR A 166 -16.29 5.03 -8.81
N SER A 167 -15.14 4.79 -8.21
CA SER A 167 -15.02 4.08 -6.93
C SER A 167 -13.92 4.69 -6.10
N ALA A 168 -14.13 4.78 -4.79
CA ALA A 168 -13.19 5.33 -3.82
C ALA A 168 -12.77 4.25 -2.82
N PHE A 169 -11.46 4.12 -2.58
CA PHE A 169 -10.86 3.08 -1.75
C PHE A 169 -10.05 3.68 -0.61
N ALA A 170 -10.38 3.35 0.64
CA ALA A 170 -9.68 3.89 1.80
C ALA A 170 -8.27 3.26 1.90
N GLU A 171 -7.23 4.01 1.53
CA GLU A 171 -5.84 3.54 1.48
C GLU A 171 -5.14 3.67 2.83
N LYS A 172 -5.42 4.77 3.54
CA LYS A 172 -4.79 5.13 4.82
C LYS A 172 -5.75 5.89 5.72
N ALA A 173 -5.53 5.76 7.02
CA ALA A 173 -6.20 6.57 8.02
C ALA A 173 -5.18 7.01 9.08
N VAL A 174 -5.37 8.19 9.65
CA VAL A 174 -4.55 8.71 10.75
C VAL A 174 -5.45 9.30 11.83
N LEU A 175 -5.03 9.17 13.09
CA LEU A 175 -5.62 9.88 14.23
C LEU A 175 -4.74 11.09 14.56
N THR A 176 -5.36 12.26 14.74
CA THR A 176 -4.68 13.46 15.25
C THR A 176 -4.76 13.53 16.76
N LYS A 177 -3.91 14.34 17.40
CA LYS A 177 -3.96 14.58 18.86
C LYS A 177 -5.32 15.12 19.35
N ASP A 178 -6.06 15.81 18.48
CA ASP A 178 -7.34 16.44 18.78
C ASP A 178 -8.52 15.46 18.59
N GLY A 179 -8.22 14.18 18.29
CA GLY A 179 -9.22 13.13 18.11
C GLY A 179 -9.83 13.07 16.71
N HIS A 180 -9.30 13.83 15.74
CA HIS A 180 -9.78 13.73 14.36
C HIS A 180 -9.22 12.47 13.69
N ILE A 181 -10.12 11.69 13.08
CA ILE A 181 -9.75 10.61 12.17
C ILE A 181 -9.79 11.17 10.75
N VAL A 182 -8.66 11.13 10.04
CA VAL A 182 -8.59 11.51 8.62
C VAL A 182 -8.37 10.26 7.79
N VAL A 183 -9.29 9.97 6.87
CA VAL A 183 -9.22 8.81 5.97
C VAL A 183 -8.97 9.28 4.54
N PHE A 184 -7.96 8.72 3.89
CA PHE A 184 -7.53 9.08 2.54
C PHE A 184 -7.94 8.02 1.53
N PHE A 185 -8.35 8.46 0.33
CA PHE A 185 -8.90 7.61 -0.70
C PHE A 185 -8.11 7.67 -2.01
N LEU A 186 -7.85 6.49 -2.56
CA LEU A 186 -7.66 6.32 -3.99
C LEU A 186 -9.03 6.42 -4.68
N VAL A 187 -9.16 7.30 -5.66
CA VAL A 187 -10.37 7.40 -6.50
C VAL A 187 -10.03 6.95 -7.92
N CYS A 188 -10.82 6.03 -8.48
CA CYS A 188 -10.63 5.51 -9.83
C CYS A 188 -11.83 5.82 -10.72
N ASP A 189 -11.56 6.24 -11.96
CA ASP A 189 -12.57 6.19 -13.03
C ASP A 189 -12.66 4.76 -13.55
N ILE A 190 -13.82 4.14 -13.33
CA ILE A 190 -14.10 2.76 -13.71
C ILE A 190 -15.09 2.66 -14.89
N THR A 191 -15.30 3.77 -15.61
CA THR A 191 -16.24 3.84 -16.75
C THR A 191 -15.86 2.86 -17.85
N THR A 192 -14.56 2.85 -18.19
CA THR A 192 -14.04 2.06 -19.32
C THR A 192 -13.28 0.82 -18.87
N ASN A 193 -12.80 0.78 -17.62
CA ASN A 193 -12.05 -0.34 -17.08
C ASN A 193 -12.50 -0.64 -15.65
N VAL A 194 -12.77 -1.92 -15.38
CA VAL A 194 -13.28 -2.37 -14.07
C VAL A 194 -12.17 -2.60 -13.05
N ILE A 195 -10.92 -2.25 -13.35
CA ILE A 195 -9.76 -2.39 -12.45
C ILE A 195 -9.28 -1.00 -11.99
N TRP A 196 -8.47 -0.95 -10.94
CA TRP A 196 -7.90 0.30 -10.40
C TRP A 196 -6.93 0.97 -11.38
N ARG A 197 -7.48 1.73 -12.32
CA ARG A 197 -6.79 2.55 -13.32
C ARG A 197 -7.45 3.92 -13.41
N GLN A 198 -6.84 4.83 -14.18
CA GLN A 198 -7.36 6.18 -14.40
C GLN A 198 -7.63 6.88 -13.07
N PHE A 199 -6.58 6.94 -12.25
CA PHE A 199 -6.62 7.56 -10.93
C PHE A 199 -7.09 9.00 -11.06
N GLN A 200 -7.99 9.42 -10.18
CA GLN A 200 -8.45 10.80 -10.09
C GLN A 200 -7.63 11.54 -9.02
N ILE A 201 -7.99 12.79 -8.75
CA ILE A 201 -7.45 13.53 -7.61
C ILE A 201 -7.76 12.74 -6.32
N PRO A 202 -6.76 12.40 -5.48
CA PRO A 202 -7.00 11.74 -4.21
C PRO A 202 -7.89 12.60 -3.32
N THR A 203 -8.77 11.95 -2.55
CA THR A 203 -9.69 12.65 -1.64
C THR A 203 -9.49 12.19 -0.21
N TYR A 204 -10.04 12.93 0.74
CA TYR A 204 -10.09 12.52 2.15
C TYR A 204 -11.38 12.99 2.82
N ILE A 205 -11.75 12.30 3.91
CA ILE A 205 -12.85 12.67 4.81
C ILE A 205 -12.33 12.73 6.25
N ILE A 206 -13.03 13.48 7.10
CA ILE A 206 -12.66 13.67 8.50
C ILE A 206 -13.83 13.23 9.38
N SER A 207 -13.54 12.53 10.46
CA SER A 207 -14.46 12.32 11.57
C SER A 207 -13.92 12.97 12.84
N SER A 208 -14.78 13.65 13.58
CA SER A 208 -14.48 14.24 14.90
C SER A 208 -15.19 13.53 16.05
N ASP A 209 -15.83 12.38 15.78
CA ASP A 209 -16.64 11.63 16.75
C ASP A 209 -16.26 10.14 16.80
N GLY A 210 -15.01 9.79 16.45
CA GLY A 210 -14.58 8.39 16.49
C GLY A 210 -15.15 7.54 15.34
N GLY A 211 -15.49 8.17 14.21
CA GLY A 211 -15.94 7.52 12.97
C GLY A 211 -17.41 7.17 12.91
N TYR A 212 -18.27 7.80 13.74
CA TYR A 212 -19.73 7.65 13.63
C TYR A 212 -20.30 8.53 12.51
N THR A 213 -19.79 9.75 12.38
CA THR A 213 -20.09 10.66 11.28
C THR A 213 -18.82 11.10 10.56
N TRP A 214 -19.00 11.50 9.30
CA TRP A 214 -17.91 11.87 8.40
C TRP A 214 -18.25 13.17 7.69
N SER A 215 -17.24 14.00 7.47
CA SER A 215 -17.35 15.21 6.64
C SER A 215 -17.67 14.87 5.19
N GLU A 216 -18.08 15.89 4.43
CA GLU A 216 -17.99 15.84 2.97
C GLU A 216 -16.52 15.59 2.54
N PRO A 217 -16.30 14.94 1.39
CA PRO A 217 -14.96 14.70 0.88
C PRO A 217 -14.28 15.98 0.42
N SER A 218 -12.98 16.10 0.70
CA SER A 218 -12.09 17.15 0.22
C SER A 218 -11.02 16.56 -0.70
N GLU A 219 -10.54 17.36 -1.66
CA GLU A 219 -9.41 17.00 -2.52
C GLU A 219 -8.08 17.22 -1.75
N LEU A 220 -7.15 16.26 -1.84
CA LEU A 220 -5.82 16.37 -1.21
C LEU A 220 -4.96 17.45 -1.88
N CYS A 221 -5.03 17.52 -3.20
CA CYS A 221 -4.23 18.39 -4.05
C CYS A 221 -4.97 18.65 -5.38
N THR A 222 -4.29 19.23 -6.36
CA THR A 222 -4.86 19.50 -7.69
C THR A 222 -4.52 18.43 -8.73
N ASP A 223 -3.55 17.57 -8.43
CA ASP A 223 -3.01 16.58 -9.35
C ASP A 223 -3.67 15.21 -9.15
N ARG A 224 -3.81 14.46 -10.25
CA ARG A 224 -4.26 13.07 -10.21
C ARG A 224 -3.14 12.18 -9.69
N GLY A 225 -3.50 11.15 -8.92
CA GLY A 225 -2.50 10.33 -8.28
C GLY A 225 -3.05 9.32 -7.31
N ARG A 226 -2.14 8.78 -6.50
CA ARG A 226 -2.48 7.85 -5.42
C ARG A 226 -1.69 8.22 -4.17
N LEU A 227 -2.41 8.37 -3.07
CA LEU A 227 -1.81 8.41 -1.74
C LEU A 227 -1.40 7.00 -1.33
N TYR A 228 -0.12 6.83 -0.99
CA TYR A 228 0.43 5.53 -0.61
C TYR A 228 0.63 5.39 0.90
N ASP A 229 0.92 6.48 1.61
CA ASP A 229 1.05 6.44 3.06
C ASP A 229 0.66 7.77 3.71
N ALA A 230 0.26 7.72 4.97
CA ALA A 230 0.03 8.89 5.80
C ALA A 230 0.39 8.60 7.26
N LYS A 231 1.04 9.55 7.93
CA LYS A 231 1.45 9.44 9.34
C LYS A 231 1.14 10.75 10.08
N TYR A 232 0.73 10.63 11.34
CA TYR A 232 0.65 11.79 12.23
C TYR A 232 1.92 11.87 13.08
N HIS A 233 2.58 13.02 13.09
CA HIS A 233 3.80 13.24 13.87
C HIS A 233 3.96 14.71 14.25
N ASN A 234 4.26 14.99 15.52
CA ASN A 234 4.54 16.33 16.04
C ASN A 234 3.52 17.42 15.63
N GLY A 235 2.22 17.09 15.71
CA GLY A 235 1.16 18.04 15.37
C GLY A 235 0.79 18.10 13.89
N GLU A 236 1.52 17.40 13.02
CA GLU A 236 1.33 17.43 11.57
C GLU A 236 0.84 16.07 11.04
N ILE A 237 -0.01 16.10 10.03
CA ILE A 237 -0.26 14.92 9.19
C ILE A 237 0.68 15.02 7.98
N LEU A 238 1.50 13.99 7.77
CA LEU A 238 2.36 13.82 6.60
C LEU A 238 1.68 12.83 5.64
N ALA A 239 1.53 13.18 4.36
CA ALA A 239 0.85 12.38 3.35
C ALA A 239 1.74 12.19 2.12
N LEU A 240 2.09 10.95 1.81
CA LEU A 240 2.92 10.57 0.67
C LEU A 240 2.04 10.30 -0.55
N ASN A 241 2.05 11.21 -1.50
CA ASN A 241 1.32 11.11 -2.76
C ASN A 241 2.27 10.73 -3.90
N PHE A 242 1.85 9.83 -4.79
CA PHE A 242 2.50 9.64 -6.08
C PHE A 242 1.65 10.28 -7.16
N LYS A 243 2.19 11.33 -7.78
CA LYS A 243 1.60 12.01 -8.92
C LYS A 243 1.77 11.13 -10.14
N ASN A 244 0.84 10.20 -10.35
CA ASN A 244 0.76 9.35 -11.54
C ASN A 244 -0.71 9.02 -11.78
N ASP A 245 -1.24 9.42 -12.93
CA ASP A 245 -2.65 9.21 -13.30
C ASP A 245 -3.02 7.74 -13.60
N ASN A 246 -2.03 6.87 -13.77
CA ASN A 246 -2.18 5.47 -14.15
C ASN A 246 -3.07 5.29 -15.39
N GLU A 247 -2.93 6.18 -16.38
CA GLU A 247 -3.53 6.02 -17.70
C GLU A 247 -2.71 5.04 -18.55
N ILE A 248 -1.39 5.19 -18.53
CA ILE A 248 -0.45 4.31 -19.23
C ILE A 248 -0.10 3.12 -18.33
N ASN A 249 0.48 3.39 -17.16
CA ASN A 249 0.92 2.37 -16.20
C ASN A 249 0.90 2.91 -14.77
N PHE A 250 0.69 2.02 -13.79
CA PHE A 250 0.74 2.37 -12.36
C PHE A 250 2.18 2.56 -11.87
N LEU A 251 3.15 2.04 -12.63
CA LEU A 251 4.57 2.39 -12.51
C LEU A 251 4.80 3.78 -13.11
N GLY A 252 5.72 4.53 -12.54
CA GLY A 252 6.20 5.77 -13.16
C GLY A 252 6.68 5.48 -14.57
N ASN A 253 6.23 6.33 -15.49
CA ASN A 253 6.41 6.18 -16.93
C ASN A 253 6.66 7.52 -17.64
N LYS A 254 6.50 8.64 -16.93
CA LYS A 254 6.79 9.99 -17.42
C LYS A 254 7.72 10.73 -16.45
N PRO A 255 8.54 11.69 -16.90
CA PRO A 255 9.39 12.49 -16.02
C PRO A 255 8.63 13.25 -14.93
N GLU A 256 7.37 13.63 -15.19
CA GLU A 256 6.49 14.29 -14.23
C GLU A 256 5.86 13.35 -13.20
N ASP A 257 6.06 12.03 -13.33
CA ASP A 257 5.55 11.07 -12.37
C ASP A 257 6.43 11.11 -11.11
N VAL A 258 6.08 11.92 -10.12
CA VAL A 258 6.95 12.15 -8.94
C VAL A 258 6.23 11.86 -7.62
N TYR A 259 7.01 11.50 -6.61
CA TYR A 259 6.51 11.41 -5.24
C TYR A 259 6.54 12.78 -4.59
N GLU A 260 5.44 13.15 -3.95
CA GLU A 260 5.25 14.43 -3.27
C GLU A 260 4.85 14.19 -1.82
N LEU A 261 5.43 14.98 -0.92
CA LEU A 261 5.02 15.01 0.48
C LEU A 261 4.05 16.18 0.70
N TYR A 262 2.83 15.89 1.11
CA TYR A 262 1.83 16.86 1.54
C TYR A 262 1.73 16.90 3.06
N VAL A 263 1.39 18.06 3.60
CA VAL A 263 1.28 18.25 5.05
C VAL A 263 0.03 19.02 5.42
N SER A 264 -0.63 18.58 6.49
CA SER A 264 -1.64 19.34 7.22
C SER A 264 -1.13 19.71 8.62
N ARG A 265 -1.41 20.95 9.05
CA ARG A 265 -1.12 21.48 10.40
C ARG A 265 -2.38 21.87 11.16
N ASP A 266 -3.55 21.66 10.56
CA ASP A 266 -4.86 22.10 11.02
C ASP A 266 -5.80 20.91 11.24
N GLY A 267 -5.24 19.76 11.66
CA GLY A 267 -6.02 18.58 11.99
C GLY A 267 -6.67 17.90 10.78
N GLY A 268 -6.08 18.07 9.58
CA GLY A 268 -6.55 17.48 8.32
C GLY A 268 -7.44 18.39 7.48
N GLN A 269 -7.71 19.62 7.90
CA GLN A 269 -8.66 20.49 7.19
C GLN A 269 -8.10 21.00 5.85
N THR A 270 -6.79 21.26 5.78
CA THR A 270 -6.11 21.63 4.53
C THR A 270 -4.75 20.95 4.41
N PHE A 271 -4.31 20.72 3.18
CA PHE A 271 -3.01 20.14 2.87
C PHE A 271 -2.23 21.04 1.91
N GLN A 272 -0.91 21.11 2.11
CA GLN A 272 0.01 21.84 1.24
C GLN A 272 1.19 20.94 0.85
N LYS A 273 1.64 21.04 -0.40
CA LYS A 273 2.88 20.37 -0.84
C LYS A 273 4.05 20.95 -0.04
N ARG A 274 4.80 20.07 0.63
CA ARG A 274 6.02 20.40 1.37
C ARG A 274 7.26 20.22 0.51
N SER A 275 7.35 19.10 -0.20
CA SER A 275 8.52 18.78 -1.03
C SER A 275 8.17 17.73 -2.09
N GLU A 276 9.12 17.56 -3.01
CA GLU A 276 9.19 16.46 -3.95
C GLU A 276 10.35 15.55 -3.53
N LEU A 277 10.16 14.24 -3.65
CA LEU A 277 11.19 13.27 -3.26
C LEU A 277 12.10 12.98 -4.47
N PRO A 278 13.42 12.81 -4.26
CA PRO A 278 14.42 12.77 -5.33
C PRO A 278 14.52 11.40 -6.03
N PHE A 279 13.44 10.63 -6.08
CA PHE A 279 13.44 9.32 -6.74
C PHE A 279 13.38 9.46 -8.26
N ASP A 280 14.17 8.66 -8.98
CA ASP A 280 13.82 8.27 -10.34
C ASP A 280 12.69 7.24 -10.27
N THR A 281 11.52 7.59 -10.79
CA THR A 281 10.29 6.82 -10.64
C THR A 281 9.99 5.90 -11.82
N LEU A 282 10.79 5.93 -12.89
CA LEU A 282 10.59 5.07 -14.06
C LEU A 282 10.64 3.60 -13.64
N GLY A 283 9.57 2.85 -13.92
CA GLY A 283 9.46 1.45 -13.51
C GLY A 283 9.18 1.24 -12.01
N LYS A 284 8.93 2.29 -11.24
CA LYS A 284 8.73 2.25 -9.78
C LYS A 284 7.34 2.75 -9.38
N SER A 285 6.86 2.27 -8.25
CA SER A 285 5.53 2.60 -7.70
C SER A 285 5.48 2.20 -6.23
N TYR A 286 4.30 2.24 -5.60
CA TYR A 286 4.04 1.92 -4.19
C TYR A 286 5.04 2.52 -3.19
N GLY A 287 4.56 3.43 -2.35
CA GLY A 287 5.33 3.99 -1.26
C GLY A 287 4.94 3.45 0.10
N THR A 288 5.86 3.56 1.06
CA THR A 288 5.53 3.58 2.49
C THR A 288 6.50 4.49 3.22
N MET A 289 6.08 4.99 4.37
CA MET A 289 6.80 5.99 5.14
C MET A 289 6.74 5.66 6.62
N CYS A 290 7.82 5.93 7.36
CA CYS A 290 7.85 5.70 8.81
C CYS A 290 8.67 6.77 9.50
N MET A 291 8.34 7.04 10.77
CA MET A 291 9.20 7.83 11.65
C MET A 291 10.21 6.90 12.30
N LEU A 292 11.49 7.21 12.16
CA LEU A 292 12.55 6.55 12.88
C LEU A 292 12.66 7.10 14.30
N GLU A 293 13.30 6.35 15.19
CA GLU A 293 13.52 6.69 16.60
C GLU A 293 14.26 8.03 16.75
N SER A 294 15.14 8.37 15.81
CA SER A 294 15.83 9.65 15.74
C SER A 294 14.91 10.85 15.44
N GLY A 295 13.63 10.62 15.14
CA GLY A 295 12.71 11.63 14.59
C GLY A 295 12.88 11.87 13.10
N SER A 296 13.78 11.13 12.43
CA SER A 296 13.95 11.21 10.98
C SER A 296 12.80 10.52 10.26
N LEU A 297 12.39 11.06 9.11
CA LEU A 297 11.39 10.48 8.23
C LEU A 297 12.08 9.60 7.20
N ILE A 298 11.71 8.32 7.09
CA ILE A 298 12.18 7.41 6.04
C ILE A 298 11.04 7.09 5.08
N VAL A 299 11.34 7.08 3.78
CA VAL A 299 10.40 6.70 2.71
C VAL A 299 11.01 5.59 1.89
N TYR A 300 10.25 4.52 1.67
CA TYR A 300 10.58 3.42 0.75
C TYR A 300 9.67 3.47 -0.47
N ILE A 301 10.21 3.12 -1.65
CA ILE A 301 9.42 2.88 -2.87
C ILE A 301 9.76 1.51 -3.48
N TYR A 302 8.77 0.89 -4.12
CA TYR A 302 8.95 -0.37 -4.81
C TYR A 302 9.58 -0.19 -6.19
N ASN A 303 10.62 -0.99 -6.46
CA ASN A 303 11.26 -1.11 -7.76
C ASN A 303 10.77 -2.38 -8.48
N ALA A 304 10.07 -2.23 -9.60
CA ALA A 304 9.52 -3.38 -10.33
C ALA A 304 10.59 -4.17 -11.08
N ASP A 305 11.73 -3.56 -11.39
CA ASP A 305 12.83 -4.18 -12.11
C ASP A 305 13.81 -4.90 -11.18
N ASP A 306 13.83 -4.50 -9.90
CA ASP A 306 14.53 -5.20 -8.84
C ASP A 306 13.67 -5.33 -7.56
N GLU A 307 12.85 -6.38 -7.50
CA GLU A 307 11.96 -6.59 -6.34
C GLU A 307 12.72 -7.02 -5.07
N ARG A 308 14.04 -7.23 -5.12
CA ARG A 308 14.87 -7.54 -3.94
C ARG A 308 15.46 -6.28 -3.31
N ASN A 309 15.56 -5.18 -4.07
CA ASN A 309 16.17 -3.95 -3.59
C ASN A 309 15.17 -2.80 -3.71
N ALA A 310 14.59 -2.40 -2.58
CA ALA A 310 13.70 -1.23 -2.54
C ALA A 310 14.52 0.04 -2.34
N ASP A 311 14.19 1.08 -3.10
CA ASP A 311 14.83 2.39 -2.95
C ASP A 311 14.27 3.10 -1.72
N TYR A 312 15.10 3.86 -1.03
CA TYR A 312 14.68 4.71 0.07
C TYR A 312 15.47 6.01 0.16
N VAL A 313 14.83 6.99 0.81
CA VAL A 313 15.43 8.27 1.20
C VAL A 313 15.11 8.56 2.66
N VAL A 314 15.95 9.37 3.30
CA VAL A 314 15.76 9.82 4.67
C VAL A 314 15.75 11.34 4.71
N SER A 315 14.86 11.91 5.50
CA SER A 315 14.84 13.32 5.85
C SER A 315 15.04 13.50 7.35
N ASN A 316 15.89 14.46 7.72
CA ASN A 316 16.14 14.85 9.11
C ASN A 316 15.44 16.16 9.50
N ASP A 317 14.66 16.76 8.59
CA ASP A 317 14.02 18.06 8.76
C ASP A 317 12.51 18.01 8.50
N GLY A 318 11.90 16.85 8.75
CA GLY A 318 10.46 16.63 8.58
C GLY A 318 10.02 16.57 7.12
N GLY A 319 10.89 16.13 6.22
CA GLY A 319 10.61 15.95 4.80
C GLY A 319 10.73 17.23 3.96
N ARG A 320 11.51 18.23 4.38
CA ARG A 320 11.79 19.43 3.56
C ARG A 320 12.94 19.17 2.60
N THR A 321 13.98 18.50 3.08
CA THR A 321 15.10 18.01 2.28
C THR A 321 15.25 16.50 2.46
N TRP A 322 15.87 15.87 1.47
CA TRP A 322 16.02 14.41 1.39
C TRP A 322 17.48 14.05 1.13
N SER A 323 17.92 12.93 1.69
CA SER A 323 19.21 12.33 1.36
C SER A 323 19.26 11.87 -0.09
N ASP A 324 20.46 11.50 -0.54
CA ASP A 324 20.62 10.67 -1.73
C ASP A 324 19.80 9.37 -1.60
N VAL A 325 19.35 8.86 -2.74
CA VAL A 325 18.64 7.59 -2.85
C VAL A 325 19.58 6.44 -2.51
N LYS A 326 19.13 5.56 -1.62
CA LYS A 326 19.82 4.33 -1.22
C LYS A 326 18.91 3.13 -1.46
N THR A 327 19.46 1.92 -1.37
CA THR A 327 18.68 0.68 -1.48
C THR A 327 18.76 -0.16 -0.21
N ALA A 328 17.68 -0.89 0.08
CA ALA A 328 17.65 -1.91 1.11
C ALA A 328 17.25 -3.27 0.53
N TYR A 329 17.92 -4.32 0.99
CA TYR A 329 17.74 -5.68 0.51
C TYR A 329 16.63 -6.42 1.25
N PHE A 330 15.82 -7.17 0.50
CA PHE A 330 14.73 -8.02 0.99
C PHE A 330 14.84 -9.43 0.40
N ALA A 331 15.27 -10.40 1.22
CA ALA A 331 15.63 -11.75 0.78
C ALA A 331 14.51 -12.54 0.09
N LYS A 332 13.25 -12.18 0.36
CA LYS A 332 12.05 -12.84 -0.20
C LYS A 332 11.28 -11.96 -1.19
N LYS A 333 11.90 -10.88 -1.67
CA LYS A 333 11.31 -9.83 -2.51
C LYS A 333 10.20 -9.07 -1.79
N LEU A 334 9.95 -7.84 -2.22
CA LEU A 334 8.92 -6.99 -1.64
C LEU A 334 8.18 -6.21 -2.72
N ARG A 335 6.87 -6.19 -2.63
CA ARG A 335 5.98 -5.36 -3.43
C ARG A 335 4.86 -4.81 -2.56
N ASN A 336 4.43 -3.59 -2.88
CA ASN A 336 3.45 -2.84 -2.10
C ASN A 336 3.89 -2.79 -0.63
N PRO A 337 5.10 -2.26 -0.36
CA PRO A 337 5.67 -2.22 0.97
C PRO A 337 4.76 -1.46 1.92
N GLN A 338 4.68 -1.89 3.17
CA GLN A 338 3.98 -1.21 4.26
C GLN A 338 4.86 -1.30 5.50
N MET A 339 5.20 -0.15 6.05
CA MET A 339 6.11 -0.02 7.19
C MET A 339 5.39 0.59 8.39
N SER A 340 5.56 -0.07 9.53
CA SER A 340 5.06 0.39 10.83
C SER A 340 6.06 0.05 11.92
N SER A 341 6.10 0.85 12.98
CA SER A 341 6.91 0.57 14.17
C SER A 341 6.03 0.12 15.33
N ALA A 342 6.50 -0.89 16.08
CA ALA A 342 5.83 -1.38 17.28
C ALA A 342 6.87 -2.01 18.22
N GLY A 343 6.73 -1.76 19.52
CA GLY A 343 7.58 -2.33 20.57
C GLY A 343 9.09 -2.23 20.33
N GLY A 344 9.57 -1.07 19.83
CA GLY A 344 11.00 -0.82 19.58
C GLY A 344 11.55 -1.44 18.29
N TYR A 345 10.71 -2.02 17.44
CA TYR A 345 11.09 -2.57 16.14
C TYR A 345 10.35 -1.88 15.00
N TYR A 346 10.90 -2.01 13.80
CA TYR A 346 10.21 -1.71 12.55
C TYR A 346 9.83 -3.01 11.87
N PHE A 347 8.64 -3.02 11.30
CA PHE A 347 8.11 -4.13 10.54
C PHE A 347 7.80 -3.65 9.13
N MET A 348 8.27 -4.41 8.15
CA MET A 348 7.96 -4.20 6.74
C MET A 348 7.19 -5.41 6.23
N HIS A 349 6.04 -5.20 5.62
CA HIS A 349 5.27 -6.29 5.04
C HIS A 349 4.69 -5.93 3.69
N GLY A 350 4.28 -6.95 2.96
CA GLY A 350 3.73 -6.80 1.62
C GLY A 350 3.69 -8.14 0.90
N ARG A 351 3.65 -8.07 -0.43
CA ARG A 351 3.70 -9.26 -1.28
C ARG A 351 5.14 -9.61 -1.62
N SER A 352 5.48 -10.91 -1.62
CA SER A 352 6.81 -11.43 -1.95
C SER A 352 7.13 -11.37 -3.46
N GLY A 353 7.10 -10.17 -4.04
CA GLY A 353 7.29 -9.92 -5.47
C GLY A 353 6.11 -10.33 -6.36
N SER A 354 6.25 -10.03 -7.66
CA SER A 354 5.34 -10.39 -8.76
C SER A 354 6.06 -11.14 -9.88
N LYS A 355 7.37 -10.96 -9.98
CA LYS A 355 8.27 -11.64 -10.89
C LYS A 355 8.96 -12.78 -10.13
N ALA A 356 9.20 -13.89 -10.82
CA ALA A 356 9.95 -15.03 -10.30
C ALA A 356 10.67 -15.67 -11.47
N GLN A 357 11.95 -15.98 -11.26
CA GLN A 357 12.64 -16.91 -12.13
C GLN A 357 12.08 -18.33 -11.91
N LYS A 358 12.38 -19.25 -12.84
CA LYS A 358 11.94 -20.64 -12.70
C LYS A 358 12.48 -21.22 -11.39
N GLY A 359 11.59 -21.68 -10.52
CA GLY A 359 11.93 -22.26 -9.21
C GLY A 359 11.97 -21.25 -8.05
N GLU A 360 11.71 -19.96 -8.28
CA GLU A 360 11.53 -18.99 -7.20
C GLU A 360 10.07 -18.86 -6.78
N GLU A 361 9.87 -18.71 -5.47
CA GLU A 361 8.58 -18.36 -4.87
C GLU A 361 8.17 -16.90 -5.20
N LYS A 362 6.86 -16.66 -5.30
CA LYS A 362 6.30 -15.30 -5.44
C LYS A 362 4.84 -15.20 -5.02
N GLY A 363 4.46 -13.98 -4.66
CA GLY A 363 3.06 -13.64 -4.42
C GLY A 363 2.54 -13.97 -3.02
N HIS A 364 3.38 -14.47 -2.12
CA HIS A 364 3.03 -14.78 -0.73
C HIS A 364 2.96 -13.49 0.11
N MET A 365 2.27 -13.53 1.25
CA MET A 365 2.33 -12.47 2.25
C MET A 365 3.61 -12.64 3.06
N VAL A 366 4.47 -11.62 3.09
CA VAL A 366 5.77 -11.64 3.78
C VAL A 366 5.85 -10.54 4.83
N LEU A 367 6.54 -10.83 5.93
CA LEU A 367 6.88 -9.91 7.01
C LEU A 367 8.39 -9.91 7.22
N TYR A 368 8.97 -8.73 7.33
CA TYR A 368 10.35 -8.49 7.74
C TYR A 368 10.38 -7.70 9.03
N SER A 369 11.45 -7.86 9.79
CA SER A 369 11.74 -7.01 10.95
C SER A 369 13.08 -6.31 10.82
N SER A 370 13.20 -5.18 11.49
CA SER A 370 14.41 -4.38 11.56
C SER A 370 14.48 -3.63 12.89
N ARG A 371 15.70 -3.40 13.39
CA ARG A 371 15.97 -2.52 14.55
C ARG A 371 16.17 -1.05 14.16
N ASP A 372 16.59 -0.77 12.93
CA ASP A 372 16.98 0.57 12.50
C ASP A 372 16.12 1.12 11.34
N GLY A 373 15.19 0.29 10.85
CA GLY A 373 14.30 0.59 9.74
C GLY A 373 15.00 0.60 8.38
N ARG A 374 16.24 0.10 8.28
CA ARG A 374 17.09 0.15 7.08
C ARG A 374 17.66 -1.20 6.69
N VAL A 375 18.14 -1.97 7.66
CA VAL A 375 18.64 -3.33 7.48
C VAL A 375 17.56 -4.30 7.93
N TRP A 376 17.15 -5.17 7.02
CA TRP A 376 16.03 -6.09 7.23
C TRP A 376 16.54 -7.52 7.40
N ASP A 377 15.82 -8.30 8.20
CA ASP A 377 16.06 -9.74 8.31
C ASP A 377 15.72 -10.51 7.02
N GLU A 378 15.88 -11.83 7.05
CA GLU A 378 15.55 -12.71 5.91
C GLU A 378 14.04 -12.76 5.58
N GLY A 379 13.21 -12.21 6.48
CA GLY A 379 11.76 -12.25 6.41
C GLY A 379 11.14 -13.62 6.68
N VAL A 380 9.85 -13.61 7.00
CA VAL A 380 9.01 -14.78 7.19
C VAL A 380 7.77 -14.67 6.31
N TYR A 381 7.38 -15.77 5.66
CA TYR A 381 6.08 -15.81 4.99
C TYR A 381 4.99 -15.94 6.04
N LEU A 382 4.09 -14.95 6.13
CA LEU A 382 2.92 -15.02 7.01
C LEU A 382 1.88 -16.00 6.46
N LYS A 383 1.68 -15.99 5.13
CA LYS A 383 0.77 -16.89 4.44
C LYS A 383 1.22 -17.15 3.02
N MET A 384 1.19 -18.42 2.62
CA MET A 384 1.55 -18.83 1.27
C MET A 384 0.39 -18.58 0.31
N ARG A 385 0.67 -17.94 -0.83
CA ARG A 385 -0.27 -17.89 -1.97
C ARG A 385 -0.62 -19.29 -2.44
N THR A 386 -1.91 -19.62 -2.37
CA THR A 386 -2.49 -20.87 -2.87
C THR A 386 -3.25 -20.69 -4.18
N GLU A 387 -3.77 -19.48 -4.41
CA GLU A 387 -4.63 -19.14 -5.55
C GLU A 387 -3.95 -18.06 -6.43
N GLY A 388 -4.69 -17.05 -6.88
CA GLY A 388 -4.16 -15.92 -7.62
C GLY A 388 -3.45 -14.89 -6.75
N LEU A 389 -3.23 -13.71 -7.33
CA LEU A 389 -2.50 -12.65 -6.67
C LEU A 389 -3.37 -12.03 -5.56
N GLY A 390 -2.77 -11.76 -4.40
CA GLY A 390 -3.37 -11.04 -3.28
C GLY A 390 -2.30 -10.23 -2.54
N ALA A 391 -2.35 -10.20 -1.21
CA ALA A 391 -1.37 -9.64 -0.29
C ALA A 391 -1.17 -8.11 -0.37
N TYR A 392 -2.21 -7.38 -0.80
CA TYR A 392 -2.28 -5.96 -0.46
C TYR A 392 -2.61 -5.86 1.03
N SER A 393 -1.86 -5.02 1.73
CA SER A 393 -1.91 -4.99 3.18
C SER A 393 -1.80 -3.58 3.71
N ASN A 394 -2.03 -3.45 5.01
CA ASN A 394 -1.76 -2.27 5.81
C ASN A 394 -1.58 -2.70 7.27
N SER A 395 -1.05 -1.82 8.11
CA SER A 395 -0.90 -2.09 9.54
C SER A 395 -0.98 -0.85 10.40
N ILE A 396 -1.27 -1.07 11.68
CA ILE A 396 -1.17 -0.06 12.74
C ILE A 396 -0.56 -0.68 13.99
N ALA A 397 0.13 0.14 14.77
CA ALA A 397 0.44 -0.14 16.16
C ALA A 397 -0.83 0.09 17.00
N VAL A 398 -1.20 -0.88 17.83
CA VAL A 398 -2.38 -0.85 18.70
C VAL A 398 -1.91 -0.87 20.15
N GLY A 399 -2.52 -0.03 20.99
CA GLY A 399 -2.07 0.26 22.35
C GLY A 399 -1.09 1.42 22.41
N SER A 400 -0.81 2.08 21.27
CA SER A 400 0.13 3.20 21.19
C SER A 400 -0.36 4.45 21.94
N LEU A 401 -1.66 4.57 22.15
CA LEU A 401 -2.31 5.66 22.87
C LEU A 401 -2.23 5.52 24.40
N ASN A 402 -1.79 4.37 24.92
CA ASN A 402 -1.69 4.11 26.35
C ASN A 402 -0.33 3.47 26.70
N PRO A 403 0.59 4.20 27.36
CA PRO A 403 1.94 3.68 27.65
C PRO A 403 1.94 2.50 28.64
N HIS A 404 0.83 2.25 29.32
CA HIS A 404 0.66 1.11 30.23
C HIS A 404 0.14 -0.15 29.53
N LYS A 405 -0.31 -0.04 28.27
CA LYS A 405 -0.73 -1.19 27.48
C LYS A 405 0.39 -1.69 26.60
N ARG A 406 0.20 -2.94 26.21
CA ARG A 406 1.05 -3.65 25.28
C ARG A 406 0.91 -3.07 23.87
N ASN A 407 2.01 -2.72 23.21
CA ASN A 407 2.03 -2.10 21.88
C ASN A 407 2.24 -3.16 20.77
N ARG A 408 1.13 -3.66 20.24
CA ARG A 408 1.13 -4.79 19.29
C ARG A 408 0.86 -4.28 17.88
N LEU A 409 1.44 -4.92 16.88
CA LEU A 409 1.15 -4.59 15.49
C LEU A 409 -0.06 -5.40 14.99
N LEU A 410 -1.09 -4.72 14.48
CA LEU A 410 -2.15 -5.35 13.70
C LEU A 410 -1.83 -5.22 12.21
N ILE A 411 -1.75 -6.34 11.50
CA ILE A 411 -1.62 -6.39 10.04
C ILE A 411 -2.95 -6.85 9.46
N GLN A 412 -3.50 -6.10 8.52
CA GLN A 412 -4.61 -6.53 7.67
C GLN A 412 -4.11 -6.77 6.25
N ALA A 413 -4.48 -7.89 5.63
CA ALA A 413 -4.13 -8.18 4.25
C ALA A 413 -5.23 -8.92 3.49
N SER A 414 -5.29 -8.69 2.18
CA SER A 414 -6.10 -9.49 1.27
C SER A 414 -5.40 -10.81 0.93
N HIS A 415 -6.14 -11.91 0.86
CA HIS A 415 -5.61 -13.19 0.37
C HIS A 415 -6.60 -13.85 -0.58
N ALA A 416 -6.08 -14.38 -1.68
CA ALA A 416 -6.91 -14.97 -2.73
C ALA A 416 -7.54 -16.28 -2.25
N TYR A 417 -8.82 -16.48 -2.58
CA TYR A 417 -9.58 -17.71 -2.32
C TYR A 417 -10.02 -18.42 -3.61
N GLU A 418 -10.06 -17.71 -4.74
CA GLU A 418 -10.37 -18.27 -6.07
C GLU A 418 -9.90 -17.27 -7.14
N GLY A 419 -8.94 -17.65 -7.98
CA GLY A 419 -8.33 -16.69 -8.90
C GLY A 419 -7.78 -15.47 -8.14
N ASN A 420 -8.07 -14.25 -8.56
CA ASN A 420 -7.69 -13.02 -7.81
C ASN A 420 -8.80 -12.51 -6.88
N LYS A 421 -9.87 -13.28 -6.65
CA LYS A 421 -10.92 -12.95 -5.67
C LYS A 421 -10.34 -13.14 -4.28
N THR A 422 -10.49 -12.15 -3.42
CA THR A 422 -9.79 -12.12 -2.12
C THR A 422 -10.74 -11.97 -0.95
N SER A 423 -10.43 -12.67 0.13
CA SER A 423 -10.96 -12.43 1.48
C SER A 423 -9.94 -11.62 2.27
N VAL A 424 -10.36 -11.04 3.40
CA VAL A 424 -9.48 -10.20 4.23
C VAL A 424 -9.13 -10.93 5.51
N TYR A 425 -7.86 -10.88 5.89
CA TYR A 425 -7.29 -11.59 7.02
C TYR A 425 -6.46 -10.65 7.90
N HIS A 426 -6.36 -11.01 9.18
CA HIS A 426 -5.55 -10.31 10.17
C HIS A 426 -4.42 -11.19 10.71
N TRP A 427 -3.34 -10.53 11.11
CA TRP A 427 -2.27 -11.08 11.94
C TRP A 427 -1.91 -10.08 13.03
N TRP A 428 -1.53 -10.59 14.19
CA TRP A 428 -0.92 -9.80 15.24
C TRP A 428 0.58 -10.09 15.31
N VAL A 429 1.39 -9.05 15.53
CA VAL A 429 2.82 -9.18 15.82
C VAL A 429 3.13 -8.55 17.16
N ASP A 430 3.86 -9.33 17.94
CA ASP A 430 4.08 -9.16 19.36
C ASP A 430 5.59 -9.15 19.63
N THR A 431 6.14 -8.07 20.14
CA THR A 431 7.57 -8.08 20.52
C THR A 431 7.75 -8.90 21.81
N ILE A 432 8.88 -9.61 21.94
CA ILE A 432 9.05 -10.57 23.04
C ILE A 432 9.11 -9.87 24.41
N GLU A 433 9.72 -8.68 24.49
CA GLU A 433 9.73 -7.83 25.70
C GLU A 433 8.31 -7.49 26.19
N GLU A 434 7.38 -7.41 25.25
CA GLU A 434 5.97 -7.18 25.53
C GLU A 434 5.19 -8.47 25.80
N SER A 435 5.56 -9.60 25.20
CA SER A 435 4.88 -10.89 25.42
C SER A 435 5.03 -11.46 26.83
N GLN A 436 6.02 -10.95 27.58
CA GLN A 436 6.26 -11.27 28.97
C GLN A 436 5.54 -10.33 29.96
N ARG A 437 4.98 -9.20 29.48
CA ARG A 437 4.07 -8.34 30.26
C ARG A 437 2.65 -8.89 30.13
N LYS A 438 2.36 -9.97 30.85
CA LYS A 438 1.02 -10.57 30.92
C LYS A 438 0.08 -9.76 31.81
#